data_AF-D5V4S4-F1
#
_entry.id   AF-D5V4S4-F1
#
_cell.length_a   1.000
_cell.length_b   1.000
_cell.length_c   1.000
_cell.angle_alpha   90.00
_cell.angle_beta   90.00
_cell.angle_gamma   90.00
#
_symmetry.space_group_name_H-M   'P 1'
#
loop_
_entity.id
_entity.type
_entity.pdbx_description
1 polymer ?
#
loop_
_entity_poly.entity_id
_entity_poly.type
_entity_poly.pdbx_seq_one_letter_code
_entity_poly.pdbx_strand_id
1 'polypeptide(L)'
;MKLTNENKHEYRFGTHGPKYLTKGPMVDMGVVVIGVGEEHPCHKHTKQEESFFVLEGECSVYLDGVKVVIKKGDYLQCELGESHMFINESDKPFKAVFIKAPHFDVKDSVYIDWKPGQEFIKEA
;
A
#
# COMPACT_ATOMS: atom_id res chain seq x y z
N MET A 1 -11.65 5.60 22.27
CA MET A 1 -11.56 4.14 22.04
C MET A 1 -12.26 3.81 20.74
N LYS A 2 -11.64 3.06 19.83
CA LYS A 2 -12.24 2.62 18.57
C LYS A 2 -12.11 1.11 18.45
N LEU A 3 -13.24 0.40 18.41
CA LEU A 3 -13.31 -1.04 18.21
C LEU A 3 -14.16 -1.30 16.97
N THR A 4 -13.60 -1.97 15.98
CA THR A 4 -14.30 -2.31 14.74
C THR A 4 -13.81 -3.66 14.20
N ASN A 5 -14.51 -4.20 13.21
CA ASN A 5 -14.15 -5.45 12.54
C ASN A 5 -14.13 -5.19 11.03
N GLU A 6 -13.22 -5.82 10.29
CA GLU A 6 -13.06 -5.55 8.84
C GLU A 6 -14.30 -5.87 8.00
N ASN A 7 -15.21 -6.72 8.48
CA ASN A 7 -16.47 -7.06 7.79
C ASN A 7 -17.51 -5.94 7.87
N LYS A 8 -17.23 -4.87 8.62
CA LYS A 8 -18.08 -3.67 8.71
C LYS A 8 -17.63 -2.55 7.77
N HIS A 9 -16.65 -2.82 6.89
CA HIS A 9 -16.07 -1.85 5.98
C HIS A 9 -15.98 -2.46 4.59
N GLU A 10 -16.05 -1.60 3.59
CA GLU A 10 -16.00 -2.02 2.19
C GLU A 10 -14.64 -1.74 1.58
N TYR A 11 -14.20 -2.62 0.70
CA TYR A 11 -13.07 -2.31 -0.17
C TYR A 11 -13.47 -1.21 -1.17
N ARG A 12 -12.51 -0.35 -1.52
CA ARG A 12 -12.74 0.74 -2.47
C ARG A 12 -13.31 0.27 -3.80
N PHE A 13 -12.95 -0.94 -4.25
CA PHE A 13 -13.37 -1.51 -5.52
C PHE A 13 -14.24 -2.77 -5.33
N GLY A 14 -14.99 -2.85 -4.22
CA GLY A 14 -15.88 -3.96 -3.89
C GLY A 14 -15.15 -5.16 -3.30
N THR A 15 -14.32 -5.84 -4.11
CA THR A 15 -13.58 -7.05 -3.66
C THR A 15 -12.10 -6.82 -3.37
N HIS A 16 -11.54 -5.71 -3.84
CA HIS A 16 -10.11 -5.41 -3.80
C HIS A 16 -9.81 -3.91 -3.66
N GLY A 17 -8.54 -3.56 -3.54
CA GLY A 17 -8.06 -2.22 -3.21
C GLY A 17 -7.99 -1.97 -1.71
N PRO A 18 -7.78 -0.71 -1.27
CA PRO A 18 -7.69 -0.36 0.13
C PRO A 18 -9.08 -0.32 0.79
N LYS A 19 -9.20 -0.94 1.97
CA LYS A 19 -10.34 -0.91 2.90
C LYS A 19 -9.88 -0.28 4.21
N TYR A 20 -10.25 0.98 4.41
CA TYR A 20 -9.89 1.74 5.63
C TYR A 20 -10.73 1.27 6.81
N LEU A 21 -10.10 0.88 7.92
CA LEU A 21 -10.78 0.57 9.18
C LEU A 21 -10.78 1.78 10.12
N THR A 22 -9.77 2.63 9.99
CA THR A 22 -9.71 3.93 10.67
C THR A 22 -9.02 4.99 9.83
N LYS A 23 -9.45 6.23 10.04
CA LYS A 23 -8.79 7.45 9.59
C LYS A 23 -8.68 8.36 10.81
N GLY A 24 -7.46 8.68 11.22
CA GLY A 24 -7.18 9.41 12.46
C GLY A 24 -7.58 8.68 13.75
N PRO A 25 -7.36 9.33 14.92
CA PRO A 25 -6.87 10.70 15.06
C PRO A 25 -5.37 10.86 14.77
N MET A 26 -4.55 9.83 14.99
CA MET A 26 -3.10 9.88 14.76
C MET A 26 -2.62 8.99 13.62
N VAL A 27 -3.39 7.95 13.31
CA VAL A 27 -3.01 6.88 12.37
C VAL A 27 -4.20 6.57 11.47
N ASP A 28 -3.93 6.40 10.18
CA ASP A 28 -4.84 5.73 9.26
C ASP A 28 -4.43 4.26 9.16
N MET A 29 -5.40 3.35 9.20
CA MET A 29 -5.10 1.93 9.08
C MET A 29 -6.23 1.22 8.38
N GLY A 30 -5.86 0.20 7.61
CA GLY A 30 -6.81 -0.67 6.95
C GLY A 30 -6.17 -1.96 6.47
N VAL A 31 -6.89 -2.66 5.61
CA VAL A 31 -6.34 -3.76 4.84
C VAL A 31 -6.43 -3.44 3.35
N VAL A 32 -5.47 -3.91 2.58
CA VAL A 32 -5.46 -3.80 1.12
C VAL A 32 -5.46 -5.21 0.53
N VAL A 33 -6.22 -5.39 -0.55
CA VAL A 33 -6.15 -6.57 -1.40
C VAL A 33 -5.71 -6.14 -2.79
N ILE A 34 -4.72 -6.83 -3.35
CA ILE A 34 -4.35 -6.69 -4.76
C ILE A 34 -4.72 -8.01 -5.44
N GLY A 35 -5.69 -7.97 -6.35
CA GLY A 35 -6.17 -9.13 -7.09
C GLY A 35 -5.11 -9.71 -8.03
N VAL A 36 -5.38 -10.90 -8.57
CA VAL A 36 -4.46 -11.58 -9.50
C VAL A 36 -4.28 -10.72 -10.77
N GLY A 37 -3.03 -10.36 -11.09
CA GLY A 37 -2.70 -9.50 -12.23
C GLY A 37 -3.03 -8.02 -12.03
N GLU A 38 -3.53 -7.61 -10.86
CA GLU A 38 -3.76 -6.21 -10.54
C GLU A 38 -2.49 -5.50 -10.06
N GLU A 39 -2.52 -4.17 -10.16
CA GLU A 39 -1.46 -3.30 -9.69
C GLU A 39 -2.04 -2.13 -8.87
N HIS A 40 -1.24 -1.63 -7.94
CA HIS A 40 -1.42 -0.29 -7.40
C HIS A 40 -0.36 0.63 -8.01
N PRO A 41 -0.75 1.69 -8.76
CA PRO A 41 0.19 2.54 -9.47
C PRO A 41 1.29 3.13 -8.59
N CYS A 42 2.44 3.43 -9.18
CA CYS A 42 3.57 4.05 -8.50
C CYS A 42 3.15 5.38 -7.88
N HIS A 43 3.43 5.54 -6.59
CA HIS A 43 3.17 6.77 -5.86
C HIS A 43 4.11 6.88 -4.66
N LYS A 44 4.21 8.08 -4.11
CA LYS A 44 4.92 8.37 -2.86
C LYS A 44 4.04 9.17 -1.92
N HIS A 45 4.41 9.15 -0.65
CA HIS A 45 3.82 9.98 0.39
C HIS A 45 4.84 11.02 0.85
N THR A 46 4.43 12.29 0.94
CA THR A 46 5.35 13.41 1.25
C THR A 46 5.33 13.80 2.72
N LYS A 47 4.30 13.39 3.45
CA LYS A 47 4.07 13.75 4.86
C LYS A 47 3.73 12.55 5.73
N GLN A 48 3.23 11.46 5.14
CA GLN A 48 2.92 10.21 5.83
C GLN A 48 3.99 9.16 5.54
N GLU A 49 4.51 8.52 6.57
CA GLU A 49 5.09 7.20 6.40
C GLU A 49 3.96 6.21 6.11
N GLU A 50 4.20 5.22 5.25
CA GLU A 50 3.27 4.11 5.04
C GLU A 50 3.99 2.77 5.22
N SER A 51 3.35 1.84 5.92
CA SER A 51 3.90 0.50 6.12
C SER A 51 2.85 -0.58 5.95
N PHE A 52 3.33 -1.79 5.66
CA PHE A 52 2.53 -2.93 5.28
C PHE A 52 2.95 -4.16 6.07
N PHE A 53 1.98 -4.89 6.60
CA PHE A 53 2.20 -6.23 7.19
C PHE A 53 1.38 -7.26 6.43
N VAL A 54 2.06 -8.24 5.82
CA VAL A 54 1.40 -9.18 4.90
C VAL A 54 0.65 -10.27 5.67
N LEU A 55 -0.64 -10.42 5.38
CA LEU A 55 -1.52 -11.42 5.97
C LEU A 55 -1.60 -12.69 5.11
N GLU A 56 -1.69 -12.51 3.79
CA GLU A 56 -1.92 -13.60 2.83
C GLU A 56 -1.25 -13.32 1.48
N GLY A 57 -0.82 -14.38 0.80
CA GLY A 57 -0.21 -14.30 -0.53
C GLY A 57 1.20 -13.68 -0.53
N GLU A 58 1.60 -13.26 -1.72
CA GLU A 58 2.84 -12.53 -2.00
C GLU A 58 2.58 -11.47 -3.07
N CYS A 59 3.39 -10.41 -3.07
CA CYS A 59 3.27 -9.32 -4.04
C CYS A 59 4.64 -8.72 -4.34
N SER A 60 4.85 -8.37 -5.60
CA SER A 60 6.02 -7.62 -6.03
C SER A 60 5.80 -6.15 -5.72
N VAL A 61 6.72 -5.56 -4.96
CA VAL A 61 6.73 -4.13 -4.63
C VAL A 61 7.97 -3.51 -5.24
N TYR A 62 7.81 -2.42 -5.97
CA TYR A 62 8.94 -1.65 -6.52
C TYR A 62 9.15 -0.41 -5.65
N LEU A 63 10.24 -0.39 -4.89
CA LEU A 63 10.66 0.71 -4.03
C LEU A 63 11.70 1.53 -4.77
N ASP A 64 11.36 2.76 -5.16
CA ASP A 64 12.22 3.60 -6.01
C ASP A 64 12.79 2.84 -7.24
N GLY A 65 11.91 2.07 -7.88
CA GLY A 65 12.24 1.24 -9.04
C GLY A 65 12.92 -0.10 -8.71
N VAL A 66 13.33 -0.34 -7.47
CA VAL A 66 13.95 -1.60 -7.03
C VAL A 66 12.87 -2.60 -6.64
N LYS A 67 12.82 -3.74 -7.33
CA LYS A 67 11.87 -4.81 -7.04
C LYS A 67 12.25 -5.56 -5.76
N VAL A 68 11.29 -5.69 -4.86
CA VAL A 68 11.28 -6.62 -3.73
C VAL A 68 10.02 -7.47 -3.79
N VAL A 69 10.05 -8.67 -3.22
CA VAL A 69 8.85 -9.51 -3.06
C VAL A 69 8.57 -9.63 -1.58
N ILE A 70 7.36 -9.23 -1.17
CA ILE A 70 6.87 -9.40 0.19
C ILE A 70 5.83 -10.52 0.23
N LYS A 71 5.85 -11.32 1.27
CA LYS A 71 4.96 -12.47 1.46
C LYS A 71 4.46 -12.53 2.91
N LYS A 72 3.48 -13.40 3.16
CA LYS A 72 2.87 -13.59 4.49
C LYS A 72 3.91 -13.58 5.62
N GLY A 73 3.71 -12.67 6.58
CA GLY A 73 4.58 -12.49 7.75
C GLY A 73 5.64 -11.40 7.59
N ASP A 74 5.90 -10.92 6.37
CA ASP A 74 6.82 -9.82 6.14
C ASP A 74 6.19 -8.47 6.55
N TYR A 75 7.05 -7.58 7.02
CA TYR A 75 6.75 -6.17 7.24
C TYR A 75 7.60 -5.33 6.30
N LEU A 76 6.96 -4.40 5.61
CA LEU A 76 7.62 -3.43 4.74
C LEU A 76 7.24 -2.03 5.19
N GLN A 77 8.22 -1.18 5.42
CA GLN A 77 8.04 0.24 5.69
C GLN A 77 8.54 1.01 4.48
N CYS A 78 7.75 1.99 4.03
CA CYS A 78 8.14 2.93 2.98
C CYS A 78 8.40 4.29 3.64
N GLU A 79 9.60 4.82 3.46
CA GLU A 79 9.98 6.11 4.05
C GLU A 79 9.28 7.29 3.37
N LEU A 80 9.34 8.47 4.00
CA LEU A 80 8.86 9.70 3.38
C LEU A 80 9.57 9.95 2.05
N GLY A 81 8.77 10.17 1.00
CA GLY A 81 9.24 10.38 -0.36
C GLY A 81 9.69 9.12 -1.10
N GLU A 82 9.78 7.96 -0.44
CA GLU A 82 10.06 6.68 -1.08
C GLU A 82 8.83 6.23 -1.88
N SER A 83 9.02 6.06 -3.17
CA SER A 83 7.96 5.61 -4.06
C SER A 83 7.74 4.12 -3.90
N HIS A 84 6.49 3.69 -4.03
CA HIS A 84 6.12 2.28 -4.02
C HIS A 84 5.04 2.00 -5.06
N MET A 85 5.24 0.90 -5.79
CA MET A 85 4.27 0.33 -6.73
C MET A 85 4.07 -1.13 -6.39
N PHE A 86 2.81 -1.58 -6.31
CA PHE A 86 2.48 -2.98 -6.05
C PHE A 86 2.01 -3.65 -7.34
N ILE A 87 2.49 -4.86 -7.62
CA ILE A 87 2.01 -5.70 -8.72
C ILE A 87 1.86 -7.12 -8.20
N ASN A 88 0.64 -7.65 -8.24
CA ASN A 88 0.42 -9.04 -7.89
C ASN A 88 0.65 -9.93 -9.13
N GLU A 89 1.86 -10.43 -9.24
CA GLU A 89 2.30 -11.36 -10.30
C GLU A 89 1.99 -12.83 -9.96
N SER A 90 1.38 -13.11 -8.80
CA SER A 90 1.08 -14.47 -8.35
C SER A 90 -0.26 -14.98 -8.87
N ASP A 91 -0.57 -16.26 -8.59
CA ASP A 91 -1.83 -16.91 -8.97
C ASP A 91 -2.94 -16.77 -7.90
N LYS A 92 -2.69 -16.01 -6.83
CA LYS A 92 -3.61 -15.82 -5.68
C LYS A 92 -3.73 -14.35 -5.28
N PRO A 93 -4.84 -13.93 -4.66
CA PRO A 93 -4.93 -12.59 -4.09
C PRO A 93 -3.87 -12.34 -3.01
N PHE A 94 -3.28 -11.15 -3.03
CA PHE A 94 -2.43 -10.66 -1.95
C PHE A 94 -3.26 -9.84 -0.96
N LYS A 95 -3.04 -10.01 0.34
CA LYS A 95 -3.68 -9.21 1.40
C LYS A 95 -2.66 -8.73 2.43
N ALA A 96 -2.68 -7.45 2.74
CA ALA A 96 -1.85 -6.86 3.80
C ALA A 96 -2.65 -5.86 4.65
N VAL A 97 -2.21 -5.66 5.89
CA VAL A 97 -2.53 -4.45 6.66
C VAL A 97 -1.71 -3.31 6.08
N PHE A 98 -2.31 -2.12 5.91
CA PHE A 98 -1.56 -0.89 5.69
C PHE A 98 -1.76 0.06 6.86
N ILE A 99 -0.71 0.79 7.23
CA ILE A 99 -0.68 1.78 8.31
C ILE A 99 -0.06 3.04 7.74
N LYS A 100 -0.69 4.20 7.95
CA LYS A 100 -0.11 5.50 7.62
C LYS A 100 -0.09 6.42 8.83
N ALA A 101 1.04 7.08 9.04
CA ALA A 101 1.22 8.01 10.13
C ALA A 101 2.13 9.20 9.75
N PRO A 102 1.88 10.41 10.27
CA PRO A 102 0.69 10.78 11.04
C PRO A 102 -0.57 10.87 10.15
N HIS A 103 -1.74 10.95 10.76
CA HIS A 103 -2.99 11.20 10.04
C HIS A 103 -3.02 12.63 9.46
N PHE A 104 -3.56 12.76 8.25
CA PHE A 104 -3.90 14.05 7.64
C PHE A 104 -5.30 13.99 7.02
N ASP A 105 -6.03 15.10 7.14
CA ASP A 105 -7.35 15.27 6.49
C ASP A 105 -7.24 15.44 4.97
N VAL A 106 -6.06 15.82 4.48
CA VAL A 106 -5.78 16.04 3.06
C VAL A 106 -5.04 14.84 2.47
N LYS A 107 -5.30 14.57 1.18
CA LYS A 107 -4.61 13.52 0.44
C LYS A 107 -3.11 13.85 0.33
N ASP A 108 -2.27 12.91 0.74
CA ASP A 108 -0.79 13.05 0.68
C ASP A 108 -0.13 12.21 -0.43
N SER A 109 -0.88 11.30 -1.08
CA SER A 109 -0.32 10.49 -2.17
C SER A 109 -0.06 11.33 -3.43
N VAL A 110 1.19 11.31 -3.90
CA VAL A 110 1.63 11.87 -5.18
C VAL A 110 1.91 10.72 -6.15
N TYR A 111 1.13 10.63 -7.22
CA TYR A 111 1.30 9.58 -8.23
C TYR A 111 2.43 9.93 -9.21
N ILE A 112 3.21 8.92 -9.56
CA ILE A 112 4.34 9.02 -10.48
C ILE A 112 4.01 8.16 -11.69
N ASP A 113 4.13 8.73 -12.89
CA ASP A 113 3.96 7.99 -14.13
C ASP A 113 5.23 7.16 -14.42
N TRP A 114 5.32 6.00 -13.76
CA TRP A 114 6.44 5.07 -13.87
C TRP A 114 5.94 3.61 -13.89
N LYS A 115 6.64 2.77 -14.65
CA LYS A 115 6.42 1.33 -14.80
C LYS A 115 7.73 0.55 -14.78
N PRO A 116 7.72 -0.73 -14.36
CA PRO A 116 8.88 -1.61 -14.45
C PRO A 116 9.47 -1.64 -15.86
N GLY A 117 10.80 -1.51 -15.94
CA GLY A 117 11.54 -1.41 -17.20
C GLY A 117 11.87 0.01 -17.65
N GLN A 118 11.26 1.04 -17.04
CA GLN A 118 11.69 2.43 -17.20
C GLN A 118 12.79 2.78 -16.19
N GLU A 119 13.69 3.68 -16.57
CA GLU A 119 14.66 4.26 -15.63
C GLU A 119 13.91 5.01 -14.51
N PHE A 120 14.24 4.70 -13.26
CA PHE A 120 13.65 5.39 -12.12
C PHE A 120 14.52 6.59 -11.74
N ILE A 121 13.92 7.78 -11.78
CA ILE A 121 14.59 9.04 -11.42
C ILE A 121 13.99 9.52 -10.10
N LYS A 122 14.78 9.42 -9.01
CA LYS A 122 14.37 9.95 -7.70
C LYS A 122 14.56 11.47 -7.71
N GLU A 123 13.44 12.20 -7.75
CA GLU A 123 13.45 13.65 -7.52
C GLU A 123 13.93 13.93 -6.08
N ALA A 124 14.85 14.89 -5.95
CA ALA A 124 15.43 15.32 -4.68
C ALA A 124 14.46 16.11 -3.80
#